data_AF-A0A0F0GKK3-F1
#
_entry.id   AF-A0A0F0GKK3-F1
#
_cell.length_a   1.000
_cell.length_b   1.000
_cell.length_c   1.000
_cell.angle_alpha   90.00
_cell.angle_beta   90.00
_cell.angle_gamma   90.00
#
_symmetry.space_group_name_H-M   'P 1'
#
loop_
_entity.id
_entity.type
_entity.pdbx_description
1 polymer ?
#
loop_
_entity_poly.entity_id
_entity_poly.type
_entity_poly.pdbx_seq_one_letter_code
_entity_poly.pdbx_strand_id
1 'polypeptide(L)'
;MHRVEVVLAPEGPQRADLAEDIAAALDAAPAAAAFFDSLAQFYRRAYLRWIDGTKRRPELRAARIAEVVDLLSAGIKQRPKT
;
A
#
# COMPACT_ATOMS: atom_id res chain seq x y z
N MET A 1 -22.37 14.34 32.25
CA MET A 1 -21.16 13.74 31.64
C MET A 1 -21.46 13.50 30.17
N HIS A 2 -20.80 14.21 29.25
CA HIS A 2 -21.03 14.03 27.82
C HIS A 2 -20.04 12.99 27.28
N ARG A 3 -20.56 11.90 26.71
CA ARG A 3 -19.78 10.90 25.98
C ARG A 3 -19.67 11.39 24.53
N VAL A 4 -18.44 11.55 24.04
CA VAL A 4 -18.17 11.87 22.63
C VAL A 4 -17.80 10.57 21.94
N GLU A 5 -18.49 10.24 20.86
CA GLU A 5 -18.11 9.16 19.96
C GLU A 5 -16.96 9.64 19.08
N VAL A 6 -15.80 9.01 19.20
CA VAL A 6 -14.63 9.30 18.35
C VAL A 6 -14.55 8.20 17.28
N VAL A 7 -14.83 8.57 16.03
CA VAL A 7 -14.61 7.70 14.86
C VAL A 7 -13.26 8.06 14.27
N LEU A 8 -12.29 7.15 14.39
CA LEU A 8 -10.99 7.28 13.72
C LEU A 8 -11.09 6.63 12.34
N ALA A 9 -10.90 7.42 11.28
CA ALA A 9 -10.74 6.92 9.92
C ALA A 9 -9.26 7.04 9.48
N PRO A 10 -8.74 6.10 8.68
CA PRO A 10 -7.40 6.24 8.11
C PRO A 10 -7.33 7.44 7.16
N GLU A 11 -6.33 8.31 7.31
CA GLU A 11 -6.04 9.36 6.32
C GLU A 11 -5.27 8.76 5.13
N GLY A 12 -5.73 8.95 3.89
CA GLY A 12 -5.04 8.54 2.66
C GLY A 12 -5.94 7.83 1.65
N PRO A 13 -5.44 7.40 0.47
CA PRO A 13 -6.22 6.56 -0.43
C PRO A 13 -6.58 5.28 0.30
N GLN A 14 -7.86 4.97 0.28
CA GLN A 14 -8.35 3.69 0.73
C GLN A 14 -8.02 2.64 -0.34
N ARG A 15 -8.10 1.35 0.02
CA ARG A 15 -7.81 0.28 -0.95
C ARG A 15 -8.66 0.40 -2.23
N ALA A 16 -9.90 0.90 -2.10
CA ALA A 16 -10.81 1.18 -3.20
C ALA A 16 -10.33 2.31 -4.16
N ASP A 17 -9.40 3.15 -3.73
CA ASP A 17 -8.82 4.24 -4.54
C ASP A 17 -7.51 3.81 -5.23
N LEU A 18 -7.03 2.59 -4.97
CA LEU A 18 -5.82 2.06 -5.59
C LEU A 18 -6.10 1.61 -7.03
N ALA A 19 -5.05 1.55 -7.84
CA ALA A 19 -5.11 0.86 -9.12
C ALA A 19 -5.53 -0.60 -8.91
N GLU A 20 -6.37 -1.12 -9.81
CA GLU A 20 -6.99 -2.45 -9.70
C GLU A 20 -5.97 -3.57 -9.45
N ASP A 21 -4.81 -3.52 -10.12
CA ASP A 21 -3.74 -4.51 -9.97
C ASP A 21 -3.06 -4.47 -8.59
N ILE A 22 -2.95 -3.29 -7.99
CA ILE A 22 -2.42 -3.13 -6.63
C ILE A 22 -3.47 -3.61 -5.60
N ALA A 23 -4.74 -3.23 -5.79
CA ALA A 23 -5.83 -3.66 -4.92
C ALA A 23 -5.97 -5.19 -4.92
N ALA A 24 -6.01 -5.81 -6.10
CA ALA A 24 -6.11 -7.26 -6.24
C ALA A 24 -4.92 -8.00 -5.59
N ALA A 25 -3.70 -7.46 -5.73
CA ALA A 25 -2.52 -8.06 -5.11
C ALA A 25 -2.55 -7.98 -3.57
N LEU A 26 -3.05 -6.87 -3.01
CA LEU A 26 -3.23 -6.74 -1.56
C LEU A 26 -4.38 -7.63 -1.05
N ASP A 27 -5.50 -7.71 -1.78
CA ASP A 27 -6.62 -8.57 -1.40
C ASP A 27 -6.23 -10.07 -1.39
N ALA A 28 -5.32 -10.47 -2.28
CA ALA A 28 -4.74 -11.81 -2.28
C ALA A 28 -3.75 -12.07 -1.12
N ALA A 29 -3.30 -11.03 -0.41
CA ALA A 29 -2.33 -11.12 0.69
C ALA A 29 -2.81 -10.36 1.95
N PRO A 30 -3.72 -10.92 2.76
CA PRO A 30 -4.36 -10.22 3.87
C PRO A 30 -3.40 -9.63 4.92
N ALA A 31 -2.26 -10.29 5.18
CA ALA A 31 -1.24 -9.79 6.11
C ALA A 31 -0.55 -8.52 5.59
N ALA A 32 -0.13 -8.52 4.32
CA ALA A 32 0.41 -7.33 3.65
C ALA A 32 -0.62 -6.20 3.61
N ALA A 33 -1.87 -6.52 3.32
CA ALA A 33 -2.94 -5.54 3.24
C ALA A 33 -3.23 -4.87 4.59
N ALA A 34 -3.31 -5.67 5.66
CA ALA A 34 -3.47 -5.14 7.02
C ALA A 34 -2.29 -4.25 7.42
N PHE A 35 -1.05 -4.65 7.08
CA PHE A 35 0.11 -3.84 7.35
C PHE A 35 0.10 -2.54 6.53
N PHE A 36 -0.23 -2.59 5.24
CA PHE A 36 -0.36 -1.42 4.37
C PHE A 36 -1.37 -0.39 4.91
N ASP A 37 -2.54 -0.85 5.38
CA ASP A 37 -3.57 0.01 5.95
C ASP A 37 -3.11 0.69 7.25
N SER A 38 -2.25 0.02 8.02
CA SER A 38 -1.67 0.58 9.24
C SER A 38 -0.61 1.67 8.96
N LEU A 39 -0.08 1.74 7.74
CA LEU A 39 0.98 2.68 7.41
C LEU A 39 0.47 4.11 7.31
N ALA A 40 1.27 5.03 7.87
CA ALA A 40 1.09 6.45 7.61
C ALA A 40 1.13 6.75 6.09
N GLN A 41 0.35 7.74 5.67
CA GLN A 41 0.15 8.12 4.27
C GLN A 41 1.45 8.33 3.48
N PHE A 42 2.49 8.85 4.15
CA PHE A 42 3.81 9.04 3.56
C PHE A 42 4.41 7.74 2.99
N TYR A 43 4.32 6.63 3.74
CA TYR A 43 4.87 5.34 3.34
C TYR A 43 4.05 4.69 2.23
N ARG A 44 2.72 4.72 2.33
CA ARG A 44 1.82 4.24 1.26
C ARG A 44 2.13 4.93 -0.06
N ARG A 45 2.20 6.27 -0.06
CA ARG A 45 2.56 7.06 -1.25
C ARG A 45 3.96 6.74 -1.79
N ALA A 46 4.92 6.40 -0.94
CA ALA A 46 6.26 6.06 -1.38
C ALA A 46 6.29 4.76 -2.21
N TYR A 47 5.53 3.74 -1.80
CA TYR A 47 5.35 2.50 -2.57
C TYR A 47 4.61 2.75 -3.88
N LEU A 48 3.46 3.44 -3.83
CA LEU A 48 2.65 3.71 -5.03
C LEU A 48 3.44 4.47 -6.10
N ARG A 49 4.14 5.55 -5.70
CA ARG A 49 5.02 6.30 -6.62
C ARG A 49 6.13 5.46 -7.23
N TRP A 50 6.66 4.49 -6.47
CA TRP A 50 7.70 3.61 -6.97
C TRP A 50 7.16 2.61 -7.98
N ILE A 51 5.98 2.03 -7.73
CA ILE A 51 5.28 1.19 -8.71
C ILE A 51 4.95 2.02 -9.96
N ASP A 52 4.38 3.21 -9.81
CA ASP A 52 4.02 4.09 -10.95
C ASP A 52 5.23 4.64 -11.71
N GLY A 53 6.42 4.59 -11.13
CA GLY A 53 7.68 4.94 -11.80
C GLY A 53 8.04 3.99 -12.95
N THR A 54 7.32 2.87 -13.14
CA THR A 54 7.53 1.92 -14.24
C THR A 54 6.88 2.36 -15.56
N LYS A 55 6.34 3.58 -15.69
CA LYS A 55 5.69 4.06 -16.95
C LYS A 55 6.52 3.84 -18.22
N ARG A 56 7.86 3.92 -18.14
CA ARG A 56 8.78 3.67 -19.28
C ARG A 56 9.16 2.20 -19.47
N ARG A 57 8.80 1.34 -18.51
CA ARG A 57 9.12 -0.09 -18.40
C ARG A 57 7.94 -0.84 -17.78
N PRO A 58 6.77 -0.85 -18.44
CA PRO A 58 5.53 -1.41 -17.89
C PRO A 58 5.65 -2.89 -17.52
N GLU A 59 6.57 -3.63 -18.14
CA GLU A 59 6.90 -5.01 -17.81
C GLU A 59 7.36 -5.19 -16.35
N LEU A 60 7.91 -4.14 -15.73
CA LEU A 60 8.36 -4.17 -14.32
C LEU A 60 7.23 -3.91 -13.31
N ARG A 61 6.04 -3.48 -13.76
CA ARG A 61 4.96 -3.09 -12.84
C ARG A 61 4.52 -4.27 -11.98
N ALA A 62 4.24 -5.42 -12.61
CA ALA A 62 3.84 -6.64 -11.90
C ALA A 62 4.92 -7.10 -10.91
N ALA A 63 6.20 -7.06 -11.31
CA ALA A 63 7.31 -7.43 -10.44
C ALA A 63 7.41 -6.51 -9.21
N ARG A 64 7.26 -5.18 -9.39
CA ARG A 64 7.26 -4.25 -8.25
C ARG A 64 6.04 -4.42 -7.34
N ILE A 65 4.87 -4.74 -7.89
CA ILE A 65 3.69 -5.01 -7.08
C ILE A 65 3.94 -6.24 -6.19
N ALA A 66 4.43 -7.34 -6.78
CA ALA A 66 4.80 -8.54 -6.03
C ALA A 66 5.83 -8.23 -4.93
N GLU A 67 6.88 -7.49 -5.26
CA GLU A 67 7.91 -7.10 -4.29
C GLU A 67 7.35 -6.23 -3.15
N VAL A 68 6.43 -5.31 -3.45
CA VAL A 68 5.76 -4.53 -2.40
C VAL A 68 4.93 -5.42 -1.49
N VAL A 69 4.18 -6.39 -2.04
CA VAL A 69 3.41 -7.35 -1.24
C VAL A 69 4.33 -8.18 -0.32
N ASP A 70 5.47 -8.62 -0.82
CA ASP A 70 6.46 -9.37 -0.03
C ASP A 70 7.03 -8.51 1.11
N LEU A 71 7.42 -7.27 0.82
CA LEU A 71 7.92 -6.33 1.82
C LEU A 71 6.89 -6.02 2.90
N LEU A 72 5.63 -5.79 2.51
CA LEU A 72 4.54 -5.52 3.44
C LEU A 72 4.24 -6.75 4.30
N SER A 73 4.26 -7.96 3.72
CA SER A 73 4.09 -9.21 4.45
C SER A 73 5.20 -9.42 5.48
N ALA A 74 6.41 -8.93 5.19
CA ALA A 74 7.54 -8.91 6.11
C ALA A 74 7.52 -7.74 7.12
N GLY A 75 6.49 -6.89 7.13
CA GLY A 75 6.40 -5.73 8.03
C GLY A 75 7.36 -4.59 7.68
N ILE A 76 7.86 -4.54 6.45
CA ILE A 76 8.80 -3.51 5.99
C ILE A 76 8.00 -2.34 5.41
N LYS A 77 8.14 -1.17 6.04
CA LYS A 77 7.41 0.06 5.66
C LYS A 77 8.06 0.90 4.56
N GLN A 78 9.22 0.48 4.03
CA GLN A 78 9.99 1.25 3.05
C GLN A 78 10.33 0.41 1.82
N ARG A 79 10.15 1.01 0.64
CA ARG A 79 10.64 0.46 -0.62
C ARG A 79 12.16 0.25 -0.61
N PRO A 80 12.69 -0.63 -1.49
CA PRO A 80 14.12 -0.77 -1.67
C PRO A 80 14.78 0.57 -2.02
N LYS A 81 15.98 0.78 -1.48
CA LYS A 81 16.88 1.86 -1.91
C LYS A 81 17.54 1.43 -3.21
N THR A 82 16.82 1.56 -4.32
CA THR A 82 17.39 1.51 -5.67
C THR A 82 17.94 2.88 -6.04
#